data_AF-A0A357V1I8-F1
#
_entry.id   AF-A0A357V1I8-F1
#
_cell.length_a   1.000
_cell.length_b   1.000
_cell.length_c   1.000
_cell.angle_alpha   90.00
_cell.angle_beta   90.00
_cell.angle_gamma   90.00
#
_symmetry.space_group_name_H-M   'P 1'
#
loop_
_entity.id
_entity.type
_entity.pdbx_description
1 polymer ?
#
loop_
_entity_poly.entity_id
_entity_poly.type
_entity_poly.pdbx_seq_one_letter_code
_entity_poly.pdbx_strand_id
1 'polypeptide(L)'
;MTTQSLKFLCAGALVLGLGACSVTEWTLPGGSEDQLAFDRQECRSLARREADRILKRQPLPQPDAGPLIGSEYDAAMARYDLSRQIDRMFVSCMENRGYRRSSRSLFD
;
A
#
# COMPACT_ATOMS: atom_id res chain seq x y z
N MET A 1 -12.30 24.53 -18.63
CA MET A 1 -11.28 24.11 -19.60
C MET A 1 -9.91 24.25 -18.96
N THR A 2 -9.20 23.12 -18.88
CA THR A 2 -7.73 22.94 -18.75
C THR A 2 -7.01 23.60 -17.58
N THR A 3 -6.85 22.83 -16.50
CA THR A 3 -5.84 23.00 -15.45
C THR A 3 -4.44 22.78 -16.02
N GLN A 4 -3.59 23.77 -15.78
CA GLN A 4 -2.22 23.92 -16.23
C GLN A 4 -1.25 23.16 -15.29
N SER A 5 -0.22 22.58 -15.89
CA SER A 5 1.15 22.53 -15.38
C SER A 5 1.47 21.69 -14.13
N LEU A 6 1.83 20.42 -14.35
CA LEU A 6 2.95 19.80 -13.62
C LEU A 6 3.68 18.81 -14.55
N LYS A 7 4.34 19.38 -15.57
CA LYS A 7 5.31 18.66 -16.42
C LYS A 7 6.70 19.11 -16.02
N PHE A 8 7.65 18.18 -16.10
CA PHE A 8 9.11 18.35 -16.00
C PHE A 8 9.74 18.13 -14.62
N LEU A 9 9.89 16.86 -14.25
CA LEU A 9 11.01 16.38 -13.41
C LEU A 9 11.53 14.99 -13.87
N CYS A 10 11.46 14.69 -15.18
CA CYS A 10 12.07 13.48 -15.76
C CYS A 10 12.98 13.76 -16.97
N ALA A 11 13.41 15.01 -17.17
CA ALA A 11 14.27 15.38 -18.29
C ALA A 11 15.72 15.58 -17.81
N GLY A 12 16.49 14.50 -17.81
CA GLY A 12 17.94 14.59 -17.61
C GLY A 12 18.58 13.29 -17.14
N ALA A 13 18.89 12.41 -18.09
CA ALA A 13 19.85 11.30 -17.97
C ALA A 13 19.48 10.13 -17.02
N LEU A 14 18.70 9.17 -17.52
CA LEU A 14 19.00 7.73 -17.34
C LEU A 14 18.22 6.89 -18.36
N VAL A 15 18.85 6.59 -19.50
CA VAL A 15 18.28 5.88 -20.66
C VAL A 15 18.34 4.34 -20.53
N LEU A 16 18.70 3.77 -19.37
CA LEU A 16 18.82 2.31 -19.22
C LEU A 16 18.28 1.83 -17.87
N GLY A 17 16.96 1.87 -17.72
CA GLY A 17 16.28 1.38 -16.53
C GLY A 17 14.76 1.48 -16.64
N LEU A 18 14.17 0.88 -17.67
CA LEU A 18 12.74 0.57 -17.68
C LEU A 18 12.50 -0.54 -16.64
N GLY A 19 12.60 -0.17 -15.36
CA GLY A 19 12.05 -0.98 -14.28
C GLY A 19 10.55 -1.08 -14.56
N ALA A 20 10.07 -2.30 -14.78
CA ALA A 20 8.68 -2.58 -15.08
C ALA A 20 7.80 -2.06 -13.94
N CYS A 21 7.27 -0.84 -14.07
CA CYS A 21 6.25 -0.33 -13.18
C CYS A 21 5.00 -1.18 -13.44
N SER A 22 4.65 -2.05 -12.50
CA SER A 22 3.41 -2.84 -12.55
C SER A 22 2.38 -2.25 -11.59
N VAL A 23 1.15 -2.07 -12.06
CA VAL A 23 0.02 -1.73 -11.19
C VAL A 23 -0.67 -3.02 -10.74
N THR A 24 -1.06 -3.06 -9.47
CA THR A 24 -1.94 -4.12 -8.97
C THR A 24 -3.37 -3.77 -9.35
N GLU A 25 -3.99 -4.65 -10.12
CA GLU A 25 -5.39 -4.57 -10.53
C GLU A 25 -6.20 -5.64 -9.78
N TRP A 26 -7.46 -5.29 -9.46
CA TRP A 26 -8.39 -6.14 -8.74
C TRP A 26 -9.62 -6.33 -9.60
N THR A 27 -9.95 -7.58 -9.92
CA THR A 27 -11.06 -7.90 -10.82
C THR A 27 -12.03 -8.86 -10.16
N LEU A 28 -13.33 -8.61 -10.34
CA LEU A 28 -14.43 -9.47 -9.91
C LEU A 28 -15.28 -9.84 -11.14
N PRO A 29 -15.43 -11.13 -11.49
CA PRO A 29 -16.25 -11.52 -12.63
C PRO A 29 -17.70 -11.06 -12.46
N GLY A 30 -18.20 -10.23 -13.39
CA GLY A 30 -19.55 -9.68 -13.34
C GLY A 30 -19.75 -8.53 -12.32
N GLY A 31 -18.70 -8.08 -11.63
CA GLY A 31 -18.74 -6.95 -10.71
C GLY A 31 -18.64 -5.60 -11.43
N SER A 32 -19.21 -4.55 -10.85
CA SER A 32 -19.09 -3.18 -11.36
C SER A 32 -17.86 -2.46 -10.78
N GLU A 33 -17.43 -1.38 -11.45
CA GLU A 33 -16.36 -0.52 -10.94
C GLU A 33 -16.73 0.14 -9.61
N ASP A 34 -17.99 0.58 -9.46
CA ASP A 34 -18.50 1.16 -8.22
C ASP A 34 -18.42 0.18 -7.06
N GLN A 35 -18.76 -1.09 -7.31
CA GLN A 35 -18.65 -2.16 -6.33
C GLN A 35 -17.19 -2.36 -5.91
N LEU A 36 -16.27 -2.38 -6.87
CA LEU A 36 -14.84 -2.47 -6.59
C LEU A 36 -14.35 -1.28 -5.74
N ALA A 37 -14.79 -0.06 -6.06
CA ALA A 37 -14.40 1.13 -5.32
C ALA A 37 -14.90 1.08 -3.85
N PHE A 38 -16.16 0.68 -3.66
CA PHE A 38 -16.76 0.52 -2.34
C PHE A 38 -16.06 -0.58 -1.52
N ASP A 39 -15.93 -1.79 -2.08
CA ASP A 39 -15.31 -2.93 -1.41
C ASP A 39 -13.86 -2.64 -1.02
N ARG A 40 -13.11 -1.96 -1.90
CA ARG A 40 -11.73 -1.55 -1.65
C ARG A 40 -11.64 -0.59 -0.48
N GLN A 41 -12.55 0.38 -0.37
CA GLN A 41 -12.58 1.30 0.77
C GLN A 41 -12.93 0.57 2.06
N GLU A 42 -13.91 -0.34 2.02
CA GLU A 42 -14.34 -1.09 3.19
C GLU A 42 -13.23 -2.01 3.71
N CYS A 43 -12.58 -2.77 2.82
CA CYS A 43 -11.46 -3.63 3.19
C CYS A 43 -10.27 -2.83 3.75
N ARG A 44 -9.98 -1.64 3.20
CA ARG A 44 -8.96 -0.74 3.77
C ARG A 44 -9.34 -0.23 5.16
N SER A 45 -10.59 0.11 5.36
CA SER A 45 -11.12 0.55 6.67
C SER A 45 -11.00 -0.56 7.70
N LEU A 46 -11.39 -1.78 7.35
CA LEU A 46 -11.27 -2.96 8.19
C LEU A 46 -9.80 -3.21 8.58
N ALA A 47 -8.90 -3.21 7.58
CA ALA A 47 -7.48 -3.45 7.83
C ALA A 47 -6.86 -2.41 8.78
N ARG A 48 -7.24 -1.13 8.64
CA ARG A 48 -6.79 -0.06 9.54
C ARG A 48 -7.33 -0.21 10.94
N ARG A 49 -8.61 -0.50 11.12
CA ARG A 49 -9.23 -0.69 12.44
C ARG A 49 -8.57 -1.83 13.21
N GLU A 50 -8.19 -2.89 12.53
CA GLU A 50 -7.50 -4.01 13.14
C GLU A 50 -6.04 -3.64 13.47
N ALA A 51 -5.33 -2.91 12.60
CA ALA A 51 -4.02 -2.37 12.95
C ALA A 51 -4.07 -1.45 14.18
N ASP A 52 -5.08 -0.59 14.30
CA ASP A 52 -5.29 0.25 15.49
C ASP A 52 -5.53 -0.61 16.74
N ARG A 53 -6.24 -1.73 16.61
CA ARG A 53 -6.44 -2.69 17.71
C ARG A 53 -5.13 -3.36 18.12
N ILE A 54 -4.29 -3.72 17.16
CA ILE A 54 -2.96 -4.30 17.41
C ILE A 54 -2.09 -3.27 18.13
N LEU A 55 -2.02 -2.03 17.64
CA LEU A 55 -1.25 -0.94 18.25
C LEU A 55 -1.70 -0.61 19.68
N LYS A 56 -3.01 -0.70 19.97
CA LYS A 56 -3.52 -0.52 21.33
C LYS A 56 -3.04 -1.61 22.29
N ARG A 57 -2.84 -2.83 21.81
CA ARG A 57 -2.36 -3.96 22.62
C ARG A 57 -0.83 -3.99 22.71
N GLN A 58 -0.17 -3.65 21.62
CA GLN A 58 1.28 -3.68 21.45
C GLN A 58 1.71 -2.40 20.72
N PRO A 59 2.01 -1.32 21.46
CA PRO A 59 2.55 -0.10 20.88
C PRO A 59 3.87 -0.40 20.18
N LEU A 60 4.13 0.29 19.08
CA LEU A 60 5.42 0.17 18.39
C LEU A 60 6.54 0.70 19.29
N PRO A 61 7.77 0.15 19.15
CA PRO A 61 8.95 0.74 19.75
C PRO A 61 9.02 2.21 19.35
N GLN A 62 9.16 3.09 20.34
CA GLN A 62 9.48 4.48 20.07
C GLN A 62 11.00 4.60 20.02
N PRO A 63 11.55 5.35 19.05
CA PRO A 63 12.96 5.72 19.11
C PRO A 63 13.12 6.59 20.36
N ASP A 64 13.72 6.03 21.40
CA ASP A 64 14.19 6.76 22.55
C ASP A 64 15.23 7.78 22.09
N ALA A 65 15.19 9.00 22.63
CA ALA A 65 16.01 10.13 22.21
C ALA A 65 17.49 10.01 22.62
N GLY A 66 18.07 8.82 22.50
CA GLY A 66 19.48 8.51 22.76
C GLY A 66 20.19 8.02 21.49
N PRO A 67 21.52 8.16 21.41
CA PRO A 67 22.31 7.90 20.19
C PRO A 67 22.52 6.41 19.89
N LEU A 68 21.64 5.53 20.38
CA LEU A 68 21.75 4.11 20.14
C LEU A 68 21.16 3.79 18.76
N ILE A 69 22.06 3.60 17.78
CA ILE A 69 21.79 3.28 16.37
C ILE A 69 20.78 2.12 16.18
N GLY A 70 20.54 1.28 17.19
CA GLY A 70 19.57 0.19 17.16
C GLY A 70 18.10 0.60 17.30
N SER A 71 17.77 1.65 18.07
CA SER A 71 16.36 1.93 18.40
C SER A 71 15.56 2.54 17.24
N GLU A 72 16.22 3.33 16.38
CA GLU A 72 15.59 3.84 15.15
C GLU A 72 15.34 2.72 14.13
N TYR A 73 16.28 1.80 13.99
CA TYR A 73 16.15 0.65 13.09
C TYR A 73 15.00 -0.26 13.55
N ASP A 74 14.93 -0.57 14.85
CA ASP A 74 13.87 -1.42 15.40
C ASP A 74 12.49 -0.77 15.24
N ALA A 75 12.38 0.53 15.47
CA ALA A 75 11.16 1.28 15.23
C ALA A 75 10.76 1.29 13.74
N ALA A 76 11.72 1.42 12.83
CA ALA A 76 11.48 1.37 11.39
C ALA A 76 11.00 -0.03 10.95
N MET A 77 11.64 -1.08 11.45
CA MET A 77 11.27 -2.48 11.17
C MET A 77 9.87 -2.79 11.70
N ALA A 78 9.54 -2.37 12.92
CA ALA A 78 8.21 -2.60 13.48
C ALA A 78 7.10 -1.89 12.67
N ARG A 79 7.37 -0.67 12.16
CA ARG A 79 6.44 0.05 11.26
C ARG A 79 6.29 -0.65 9.91
N TYR A 80 7.38 -1.19 9.37
CA TYR A 80 7.37 -1.96 8.14
C TYR A 80 6.53 -3.22 8.29
N ASP A 81 6.76 -3.99 9.35
CA ASP A 81 6.04 -5.23 9.63
C ASP A 81 4.54 -4.99 9.83
N LEU A 82 4.17 -3.91 10.54
CA LEU A 82 2.78 -3.49 10.68
C LEU A 82 2.16 -3.15 9.33
N SER A 83 2.87 -2.40 8.48
CA SER A 83 2.39 -2.04 7.15
C SER A 83 2.16 -3.28 6.27
N ARG A 84 3.09 -4.25 6.32
CA ARG A 84 2.94 -5.55 5.66
C ARG A 84 1.77 -6.35 6.20
N GLN A 85 1.48 -6.26 7.49
CA GLN A 85 0.32 -6.92 8.09
C GLN A 85 -1.00 -6.30 7.63
N ILE A 86 -1.08 -4.95 7.59
CA ILE A 86 -2.23 -4.22 7.04
C ILE A 86 -2.48 -4.64 5.59
N ASP A 87 -1.44 -4.69 4.77
CA ASP A 87 -1.56 -5.07 3.36
C ASP A 87 -2.08 -6.51 3.21
N ARG A 88 -1.57 -7.45 4.02
CA ARG A 88 -2.05 -8.85 4.02
C ARG A 88 -3.52 -8.96 4.38
N MET A 89 -3.96 -8.20 5.38
CA MET A 89 -5.37 -8.17 5.79
C MET A 89 -6.26 -7.55 4.72
N PHE A 90 -5.81 -6.47 4.06
CA PHE A 90 -6.50 -5.88 2.92
C PHE A 90 -6.64 -6.89 1.78
N VAL A 91 -5.55 -7.54 1.38
CA VAL A 91 -5.52 -8.56 0.33
C VAL A 91 -6.49 -9.70 0.66
N SER A 92 -6.41 -10.25 1.87
CA SER A 92 -7.29 -11.33 2.31
C SER A 92 -8.76 -10.91 2.28
N CYS A 93 -9.10 -9.68 2.69
CA CYS A 93 -10.47 -9.17 2.62
C CYS A 93 -10.98 -9.10 1.16
N MET A 94 -10.17 -8.60 0.23
CA MET A 94 -10.52 -8.55 -1.19
C MET A 94 -10.72 -9.95 -1.77
N GLU A 95 -9.79 -10.87 -1.49
CA GLU A 95 -9.87 -12.27 -1.96
C GLU A 95 -11.09 -13.00 -1.41
N ASN A 96 -11.43 -12.79 -0.13
CA ASN A 96 -12.64 -13.36 0.48
C ASN A 96 -13.94 -12.82 -0.12
N ARG A 97 -13.91 -11.61 -0.71
CA ARG A 97 -15.02 -11.05 -1.51
C ARG A 97 -15.06 -11.57 -2.94
N GLY A 98 -14.14 -12.47 -3.32
CA GLY A 98 -14.07 -13.09 -4.63
C GLY A 98 -13.25 -12.31 -5.66
N TYR A 99 -12.58 -11.23 -5.26
CA TYR A 99 -11.69 -10.50 -6.16
C TYR A 99 -10.42 -11.30 -6.42
N ARG A 100 -9.92 -11.21 -7.66
CA ARG A 100 -8.62 -11.73 -8.06
C ARG A 100 -7.65 -10.59 -8.26
N ARG A 101 -6.42 -10.82 -7.80
CA ARG A 101 -5.30 -9.90 -7.98
C ARG A 101 -4.58 -10.21 -9.29
N SER A 102 -4.41 -9.21 -10.14
CA SER A 102 -3.50 -9.27 -11.29
C SER A 102 -2.47 -8.16 -11.20
N SER A 103 -1.27 -8.41 -11.74
CA SER A 103 -0.27 -7.37 -11.97
C SER A 103 -0.29 -7.02 -13.45
N ARG A 104 -0.55 -5.77 -13.78
CA ARG A 104 -0.51 -5.26 -15.14
C ARG A 104 0.69 -4.33 -15.31
N SER A 105 1.48 -4.51 -16.37
CA SER A 105 2.56 -3.56 -16.71
C SER A 105 1.96 -2.21 -17.10
N LEU A 106 2.60 -1.12 -16.67
CA LEU A 106 2.22 0.23 -17.12
C LEU A 106 2.71 0.55 -18.55
N PHE A 107 3.53 -0.33 -19.13
CA PHE A 107 4.13 -0.14 -20.46
C PHE A 107 3.65 -1.18 -21.50
N ASP A 108 2.60 -1.95 -21.16
CA ASP A 108 1.89 -2.80 -22.12
C ASP A 108 0.87 -2.00 -22.94
#